data_AF-A0A7X7J8E6-F1
#
_entry.id   AF-A0A7X7J8E6-F1
#
_cell.length_a   1.000
_cell.length_b   1.000
_cell.length_c   1.000
_cell.angle_alpha   90.00
_cell.angle_beta   90.00
_cell.angle_gamma   90.00
#
_symmetry.space_group_name_H-M   'P 1'
#
loop_
_entity.id
_entity.type
_entity.pdbx_description
1 polymer ?
#
loop_
_entity_poly.entity_id
_entity_poly.type
_entity_poly.pdbx_seq_one_letter_code
_entity_poly.pdbx_strand_id
1 'polypeptide(L)'
;MKALWARTEETRFIRRLRDGDWLLINSPDPARRTGIVASLSSDEGLTWRGRLILDGRDNVSYPDAAQASDGSIYAVHDRDRSGAGEILLSVFKKDDIL
;
A
#
# COMPACT_ATOMS: atom_id res chain seq x y z
N MET A 1 13.36 1.94 -20.07
CA MET A 1 12.14 2.22 -19.28
C MET A 1 12.57 2.40 -17.83
N LYS A 2 12.35 3.58 -17.23
CA LYS A 2 12.54 3.76 -15.78
C LYS A 2 11.39 3.03 -15.10
N ALA A 3 11.72 2.07 -14.24
CA ALA A 3 10.69 1.36 -13.51
C ALA A 3 9.94 2.35 -12.61
N LEU A 4 8.60 2.32 -12.66
CA LEU A 4 7.70 3.24 -11.96
C LEU A 4 7.93 3.23 -10.44
N TRP A 5 8.58 2.21 -9.89
CA TRP A 5 8.90 2.06 -8.47
C TRP A 5 10.08 2.93 -7.95
N ALA A 6 10.82 3.60 -8.83
CA ALA A 6 12.06 4.32 -8.48
C ALA A 6 11.90 5.84 -8.23
N ARG A 7 10.67 6.36 -8.08
CA ARG A 7 10.49 7.78 -7.70
C ARG A 7 10.68 7.96 -6.18
N THR A 8 11.59 8.86 -5.82
CA THR A 8 12.07 9.09 -4.44
C THR A 8 11.17 10.03 -3.62
N GLU A 9 10.17 10.64 -4.24
CA GLU A 9 9.22 11.59 -3.62
C GLU A 9 7.95 10.91 -3.11
N GLU A 10 7.78 9.61 -3.37
CA GLU A 10 6.53 8.87 -3.15
C GLU A 10 6.65 8.02 -1.87
N THR A 11 5.80 8.29 -0.88
CA THR A 11 5.71 7.43 0.31
C THR A 11 5.04 6.11 -0.06
N ARG A 12 5.74 5.01 0.19
CA ARG A 12 5.28 3.65 -0.13
C ARG A 12 5.75 2.68 0.93
N PHE A 13 5.00 1.61 1.09
CA PHE A 13 5.41 0.42 1.82
C PHE A 13 5.62 -0.71 0.81
N ILE A 14 6.76 -1.38 0.89
CA ILE A 14 7.03 -2.58 0.09
C ILE A 14 7.63 -3.67 0.97
N ARG A 15 7.07 -4.87 0.92
CA ARG A 15 7.58 -6.02 1.70
C ARG A 15 7.21 -7.35 1.06
N ARG A 16 8.09 -8.34 1.21
CA ARG A 16 7.79 -9.73 0.88
C ARG A 16 6.86 -10.34 1.94
N LEU A 17 5.76 -10.95 1.50
CA LEU A 17 4.84 -11.74 2.31
C LEU A 17 5.43 -13.13 2.57
N ARG A 18 4.87 -13.83 3.56
CA ARG A 18 5.34 -15.17 3.99
C ARG A 18 5.31 -16.24 2.90
N ASP A 19 4.41 -16.11 1.93
CA ASP A 19 4.26 -17.04 0.80
C ASP A 19 5.14 -16.68 -0.40
N GLY A 20 5.91 -15.60 -0.31
CA GLY A 20 6.91 -15.21 -1.29
C GLY A 20 6.50 -14.08 -2.21
N ASP A 21 5.21 -13.74 -2.31
CA ASP A 21 4.74 -12.58 -3.08
C ASP A 21 5.20 -11.27 -2.43
N TRP A 22 5.36 -10.23 -3.23
CA TRP A 22 5.68 -8.88 -2.80
C TRP A 22 4.40 -8.06 -2.68
N LEU A 23 4.20 -7.41 -1.54
CA LEU A 23 3.14 -6.45 -1.29
C LEU A 23 3.66 -5.04 -1.49
N LEU A 24 2.94 -4.25 -2.29
CA LEU A 24 3.10 -2.80 -2.39
C LEU A 24 1.85 -2.13 -1.87
N ILE A 25 2.02 -1.18 -0.95
CA ILE A 25 1.00 -0.24 -0.55
C ILE A 25 1.48 1.16 -0.88
N ASN A 26 0.75 1.86 -1.74
CA ASN A 26 1.09 3.22 -2.16
C ASN A 26 -0.14 4.01 -2.61
N SER A 27 0.06 5.32 -2.79
CA SER A 27 -0.90 6.13 -3.53
C SER A 27 -0.69 5.92 -5.03
N PRO A 28 -1.76 5.69 -5.82
CA PRO A 28 -1.67 5.56 -7.27
C PRO A 28 -1.34 6.89 -7.98
N ASP A 29 -1.67 8.02 -7.36
CA ASP A 29 -1.27 9.37 -7.78
C ASP A 29 -0.60 10.09 -6.59
N PRO A 30 0.68 9.80 -6.32
CA PRO A 30 1.36 10.31 -5.14
C PRO A 30 1.61 11.83 -5.19
N ALA A 31 1.56 12.45 -6.37
CA ALA A 31 1.62 13.91 -6.49
C ALA A 31 0.35 14.57 -5.93
N ARG A 32 -0.80 13.89 -6.08
CA ARG A 32 -2.08 14.36 -5.52
C ARG A 32 -2.41 13.76 -4.16
N ARG A 33 -1.68 12.73 -3.73
CA ARG A 33 -1.91 11.98 -2.47
C ARG A 33 -3.35 11.49 -2.34
N THR A 34 -3.87 10.97 -3.46
CA THR A 34 -5.24 10.49 -3.55
C THR A 34 -5.27 8.98 -3.44
N GLY A 35 -5.94 8.53 -2.40
CA GLY A 35 -6.13 7.12 -2.07
C GLY A 35 -4.86 6.37 -1.65
N ILE A 36 -5.10 5.23 -1.00
CA ILE A 36 -4.13 4.21 -0.63
C ILE A 36 -4.59 2.88 -1.20
N VAL A 37 -3.71 2.20 -1.92
CA VAL A 37 -4.00 0.97 -2.66
C VAL A 37 -2.98 -0.09 -2.34
N ALA A 38 -3.44 -1.33 -2.18
CA ALA A 38 -2.60 -2.53 -2.09
C ALA A 38 -2.58 -3.29 -3.42
N SER A 39 -1.39 -3.76 -3.81
CA SER A 39 -1.14 -4.59 -5.00
C SER A 39 -0.06 -5.63 -4.72
N LEU A 40 -0.04 -6.70 -5.52
CA LEU A 40 0.87 -7.83 -5.36
C LEU A 40 1.82 -7.97 -6.55
N SER A 41 2.99 -8.54 -6.32
CA SER A 41 3.92 -8.96 -7.37
C SER A 41 4.48 -10.34 -7.05
N SER A 42 4.52 -11.21 -8.06
CA SER A 42 5.14 -12.54 -7.98
C SER A 42 6.53 -12.58 -8.64
N ASP A 43 7.01 -11.45 -9.16
CA ASP A 43 8.23 -11.32 -9.95
C ASP A 43 9.13 -10.18 -9.41
N GLU A 44 9.22 -10.10 -8.08
CA GLU A 44 10.13 -9.18 -7.37
C GLU A 44 9.90 -7.69 -7.70
N GLY A 45 8.64 -7.32 -7.97
CA GLY A 45 8.22 -5.95 -8.24
C GLY A 45 8.39 -5.51 -9.70
N LEU A 46 8.67 -6.44 -10.62
CA LEU A 46 8.72 -6.15 -12.06
C LEU A 46 7.33 -5.87 -12.63
N THR A 47 6.32 -6.66 -12.23
CA THR A 47 4.91 -6.45 -12.55
C THR A 47 4.06 -6.45 -11.29
N TRP A 48 2.96 -5.69 -11.31
CA TRP A 48 2.03 -5.56 -10.19
C TRP A 48 0.63 -5.97 -10.65
N ARG A 49 -0.04 -6.80 -9.84
CA ARG A 49 -1.38 -7.35 -10.08
C ARG A 49 -2.29 -7.09 -8.88
N GLY A 50 -3.59 -7.07 -9.15
CA GLY A 50 -4.60 -6.77 -8.14
C GLY A 50 -4.61 -5.30 -7.74
N ARG A 51 -5.73 -4.86 -7.17
CA ARG A 51 -5.91 -3.47 -6.75
C ARG A 51 -6.99 -3.34 -5.68
N LEU A 52 -6.61 -3.54 -4.42
CA LEU A 52 -7.49 -3.30 -3.29
C LEU A 52 -7.37 -1.84 -2.85
N ILE A 53 -8.49 -1.11 -2.81
CA ILE A 53 -8.54 0.26 -2.30
C ILE A 53 -8.71 0.17 -0.78
N LEU A 54 -7.68 0.61 -0.02
CA LEU A 54 -7.72 0.68 1.44
C LEU A 54 -8.36 1.99 1.92
N ASP A 55 -8.12 3.07 1.17
CA ASP A 55 -8.76 4.35 1.38
C ASP A 55 -8.88 5.08 0.04
N GLY A 56 -10.07 5.61 -0.27
CA GLY A 56 -10.34 6.34 -1.51
C GLY A 56 -10.28 7.86 -1.37
N ARG A 57 -10.01 8.37 -0.17
CA ARG A 57 -10.03 9.81 0.12
C ARG A 57 -8.75 10.52 -0.29
N ASP A 58 -8.82 11.86 -0.28
CA ASP A 58 -7.68 12.74 -0.47
C ASP A 58 -6.88 12.93 0.83
N ASN A 59 -5.65 13.46 0.69
CA ASN A 59 -4.74 13.77 1.80
C ASN A 59 -4.39 12.56 2.66
N VAL A 60 -4.27 11.39 2.03
CA VAL A 60 -3.82 10.14 2.68
C VAL A 60 -2.38 9.85 2.31
N SER A 61 -1.58 9.36 3.26
CA SER A 61 -0.13 9.19 3.06
C SER A 61 0.50 8.26 4.10
N TYR A 62 1.80 7.99 3.94
CA TYR A 62 2.62 7.22 4.90
C TYR A 62 2.05 5.84 5.24
N PRO A 63 1.83 4.95 4.24
CA PRO A 63 1.43 3.59 4.54
C PRO A 63 2.55 2.83 5.25
N ASP A 64 2.18 1.97 6.20
CA ASP A 64 3.02 0.93 6.78
C ASP A 64 2.18 -0.34 7.00
N ALA A 65 2.80 -1.53 7.05
CA ALA A 65 2.06 -2.75 7.26
C ALA A 65 2.86 -3.90 7.90
N ALA A 66 2.11 -4.80 8.54
CA ALA A 66 2.61 -6.05 9.09
C ALA A 66 1.70 -7.24 8.75
N GLN A 67 2.30 -8.39 8.44
CA GLN A 67 1.58 -9.63 8.22
C GLN A 67 1.63 -10.51 9.48
N ALA A 68 0.46 -10.85 10.02
CA ALA A 68 0.29 -11.75 11.15
C ALA A 68 0.51 -13.22 10.74
N SER A 69 0.55 -14.13 11.72
CA SER A 69 0.78 -15.56 11.49
C SER A 69 -0.36 -16.29 10.80
N ASP A 70 -1.58 -15.78 10.92
CA ASP A 70 -2.79 -16.28 10.26
C ASP A 70 -2.95 -15.79 8.80
N GLY A 71 -1.96 -15.03 8.30
CA GLY A 71 -1.96 -14.44 6.96
C GLY A 71 -2.66 -13.08 6.85
N SER A 72 -3.28 -12.59 7.92
CA SER A 72 -3.90 -11.26 7.95
C SER A 72 -2.84 -10.16 7.83
N ILE A 73 -3.14 -9.13 7.06
CA ILE A 73 -2.30 -7.96 6.81
C ILE A 73 -2.96 -6.78 7.51
N TYR A 74 -2.22 -6.16 8.42
CA TYR A 74 -2.60 -4.96 9.13
C TYR A 74 -1.84 -3.81 8.49
N ALA A 75 -2.56 -2.90 7.83
CA ALA A 75 -1.98 -1.73 7.19
C ALA A 75 -2.50 -0.46 7.84
N VAL A 76 -1.58 0.45 8.16
CA VAL A 76 -1.90 1.77 8.69
C VAL A 76 -1.52 2.85 7.71
N HIS A 77 -2.23 3.97 7.75
CA HIS A 77 -1.87 5.19 7.01
C HIS A 77 -2.38 6.44 7.72
N ASP A 78 -1.74 7.56 7.42
CA ASP A 78 -2.12 8.88 7.92
C ASP A 78 -3.19 9.48 7.00
N ARG A 79 -4.14 10.22 7.57
CA ARG A 79 -5.05 11.09 6.83
C ARG A 79 -5.08 12.50 7.41
N ASP A 80 -4.93 13.48 6.52
CA ASP A 80 -5.12 14.91 6.78
C ASP A 80 -4.27 15.41 7.97
N ARG A 81 -2.95 15.24 7.88
CA ARG A 81 -1.98 15.51 8.96
C ARG A 81 -2.01 16.96 9.50
N SER A 82 -2.47 17.92 8.70
CA SER A 82 -2.62 19.31 9.10
C SER A 82 -4.03 19.67 9.54
N GLY A 83 -4.98 18.74 9.38
CA GLY A 83 -6.38 18.88 9.77
C GLY A 83 -6.75 17.83 10.80
N ALA A 84 -7.53 16.83 10.40
CA ALA A 84 -8.06 15.82 11.33
C ALA A 84 -6.99 14.97 12.03
N GLY A 85 -5.82 14.76 11.41
CA GLY A 85 -4.69 14.04 12.00
C GLY A 85 -5.00 12.58 12.34
N GLU A 86 -5.74 11.88 11.49
CA GLU A 86 -6.16 10.50 11.73
C GLU A 86 -5.05 9.51 11.38
N ILE A 87 -4.95 8.43 12.16
CA ILE A 87 -4.23 7.21 11.79
C ILE A 87 -5.28 6.12 11.66
N LEU A 88 -5.34 5.53 10.47
CA LEU A 88 -6.39 4.59 10.09
C LEU A 88 -5.80 3.20 9.96
N LEU A 89 -6.58 2.18 10.30
CA LEU A 89 -6.20 0.78 10.18
C LEU A 89 -7.11 0.08 9.17
N SER A 90 -6.50 -0.60 8.21
CA SER A 90 -7.15 -1.59 7.34
C SER A 90 -6.63 -2.98 7.68
N VAL A 91 -7.54 -3.95 7.77
CA VAL A 91 -7.20 -5.36 7.97
C VAL A 91 -7.76 -6.16 6.81
N PHE A 92 -6.89 -6.86 6.09
CA PHE A 92 -7.25 -7.61 4.88
C PHE A 92 -6.35 -8.84 4.73
N LYS A 93 -6.68 -9.73 3.80
CA LYS A 93 -5.85 -10.86 3.39
C LYS A 93 -5.36 -10.66 1.97
N LYS A 94 -4.34 -11.45 1.61
CA LYS A 94 -3.79 -11.49 0.24
C LYS A 94 -4.89 -11.71 -0.81
N ASP A 95 -5.85 -12.60 -0.52
CA ASP A 95 -6.92 -12.94 -1.44
C ASP A 95 -7.89 -11.78 -1.71
N ASP A 96 -8.00 -10.80 -0.80
CA ASP A 96 -8.82 -9.60 -1.02
C ASP A 96 -8.22 -8.66 -2.08
N ILE A 97 -6.96 -8.87 -2.47
CA ILE A 97 -6.26 -8.07 -3.49
C ILE A 97 -6.51 -8.64 -4.90
N LEU A 98 -6.91 -9.91 -5.01
CA LEU A 98 -7.04 -10.65 -6.27
C LEU A 98 -8.49 -10.69 -6.77
#